data_AF-A0A820H4T2-F1
#
_entry.id   AF-A0A820H4T2-F1
#
_cell.length_a   1.000
_cell.length_b   1.000
_cell.length_c   1.000
_cell.angle_alpha   90.00
_cell.angle_beta   90.00
_cell.angle_gamma   90.00
#
_symmetry.space_group_name_H-M   'P 1'
#
loop_
_entity.id
_entity.type
_entity.pdbx_description
1 polymer ?
#
loop_
_entity_poly.entity_id
_entity_poly.type
_entity_poly.pdbx_seq_one_letter_code
_entity_poly.pdbx_strand_id
1 'polypeptide(L)'
;MNGYYTNHDNALNEVRNIISQKNGDDLTKLINNDDEVTKLIGNLSEIQQMEIIKESLKENIKCLALQNLDKEPILIHEKEKLAELYDELSKTKDDYKSIQQQYEEQIGETNPEMIWVLLQTAASELERSTEQTAEDFFIGEKTEEEVTEFERRFIEDRKRAHELKIKADKFHELMQASQATSFLNSNQYIHGSGYR
;
A
#
# COMPACT_ATOMS: atom_id res chain seq x y z
N MET A 1 -49.16 -11.38 -5.24
CA MET A 1 -50.10 -12.47 -5.58
C MET A 1 -51.39 -12.01 -6.27
N ASN A 2 -51.76 -10.72 -6.28
CA ASN A 2 -53.01 -10.26 -6.91
C ASN A 2 -52.97 -10.11 -8.45
N GLY A 3 -51.80 -10.12 -9.11
CA GLY A 3 -51.73 -9.84 -10.56
C GLY A 3 -52.17 -10.99 -11.47
N TYR A 4 -52.04 -12.24 -11.04
CA TYR A 4 -52.36 -13.40 -11.88
C TYR A 4 -53.86 -13.67 -12.03
N TYR A 5 -54.66 -13.38 -10.99
CA TYR A 5 -56.11 -13.57 -11.01
C TYR A 5 -56.82 -12.50 -11.87
N THR A 6 -56.37 -11.25 -11.80
CA THR A 6 -56.92 -10.15 -12.62
C THR A 6 -56.66 -10.37 -14.12
N ASN A 7 -55.50 -10.95 -14.47
CA ASN A 7 -55.14 -11.22 -15.85
C ASN A 7 -55.94 -12.37 -16.48
N HIS A 8 -56.31 -13.38 -15.68
CA HIS A 8 -57.13 -14.50 -16.17
C HIS A 8 -58.57 -14.07 -16.45
N ASP A 9 -59.17 -13.28 -15.55
CA ASP A 9 -60.53 -12.75 -15.74
C ASP A 9 -60.61 -11.80 -16.95
N ASN A 10 -59.58 -11.00 -17.20
CA ASN A 10 -59.51 -10.11 -18.36
C ASN A 10 -59.46 -10.91 -19.68
N ALA A 11 -58.57 -11.90 -19.78
CA ALA A 11 -58.45 -12.75 -20.97
C ALA A 11 -59.74 -13.54 -21.23
N LEU A 12 -60.39 -14.07 -20.17
CA LEU A 12 -61.68 -14.76 -20.29
C LEU A 12 -62.81 -13.82 -20.74
N ASN A 13 -62.82 -12.58 -20.26
CA ASN A 13 -63.79 -11.58 -20.68
C ASN A 13 -63.56 -11.12 -22.13
N GLU A 14 -62.31 -11.01 -22.57
CA GLU A 14 -61.93 -10.70 -23.95
C GLU A 14 -62.37 -11.83 -24.90
N VAL A 15 -62.06 -13.09 -24.56
CA VAL A 15 -62.52 -14.28 -25.30
C VAL A 15 -64.05 -14.33 -25.36
N ARG A 16 -64.74 -14.10 -24.24
CA ARG A 16 -66.22 -14.09 -24.17
C ARG A 16 -66.81 -13.00 -25.08
N ASN A 17 -66.20 -11.81 -25.13
CA ASN A 17 -66.61 -10.73 -26.01
C ASN A 17 -66.37 -11.05 -27.49
N ILE A 18 -65.23 -11.67 -27.84
CA ILE A 18 -64.94 -12.04 -29.23
C ILE A 18 -65.88 -13.15 -29.72
N ILE A 19 -66.17 -14.14 -28.88
CA ILE A 19 -67.10 -15.24 -29.21
C ILE A 19 -68.54 -14.73 -29.35
N SER A 20 -68.99 -13.82 -28.50
CA SER A 20 -70.36 -13.29 -28.55
C SER A 20 -70.64 -12.41 -29.79
N GLN A 21 -69.60 -11.90 -30.45
CA GLN A 21 -69.71 -11.09 -31.67
C GLN A 21 -69.59 -11.91 -32.97
N LYS A 22 -69.35 -13.23 -32.91
CA LYS A 22 -69.25 -14.11 -34.09
C LYS A 22 -70.62 -14.64 -34.52
N ASN A 23 -70.78 -14.86 -35.83
CA ASN A 23 -71.98 -15.47 -36.41
C ASN A 23 -71.94 -17.02 -36.31
N GLY A 24 -73.07 -17.69 -36.57
CA GLY A 24 -73.19 -19.15 -36.42
C GLY A 24 -72.25 -19.97 -37.32
N ASP A 25 -71.94 -19.48 -38.51
CA ASP A 25 -71.00 -20.13 -39.43
C ASP A 25 -69.55 -20.01 -38.93
N ASP A 26 -69.16 -18.86 -38.39
CA ASP A 26 -67.84 -18.61 -37.82
C ASP A 26 -67.63 -19.35 -36.51
N LEU A 27 -68.67 -19.51 -35.68
CA LEU A 27 -68.64 -20.36 -34.48
C LEU A 27 -68.50 -21.84 -34.86
N THR A 28 -69.17 -22.28 -35.91
CA THR A 28 -69.05 -23.66 -36.42
C THR A 28 -67.64 -23.94 -36.95
N LYS A 29 -67.01 -22.96 -37.62
CA LYS A 29 -65.59 -23.06 -38.02
C LYS A 29 -64.64 -23.07 -36.83
N LEU A 30 -64.91 -22.26 -35.81
CA LEU A 30 -64.09 -22.19 -34.59
C LEU A 30 -64.14 -23.51 -33.81
N ILE A 31 -65.30 -24.16 -33.72
CA ILE A 31 -65.47 -25.43 -33.01
C ILE A 31 -64.82 -26.60 -33.77
N ASN A 32 -64.79 -26.54 -35.09
CA ASN A 32 -64.30 -27.64 -35.94
C ASN A 32 -62.84 -27.49 -36.37
N ASN A 33 -62.15 -26.42 -35.98
CA ASN A 33 -60.76 -26.17 -36.36
C ASN A 33 -59.91 -25.61 -35.20
N ASP A 34 -59.05 -26.46 -34.64
CA ASP A 34 -58.14 -26.11 -33.54
C ASP A 34 -57.13 -25.01 -33.91
N ASP A 35 -56.79 -24.86 -35.19
CA ASP A 35 -55.90 -23.77 -35.65
C ASP A 35 -56.59 -22.41 -35.53
N GLU A 36 -57.91 -22.34 -35.74
CA GLU A 36 -58.69 -21.10 -35.59
C GLU A 36 -58.86 -20.73 -34.11
N VAL A 37 -58.97 -21.73 -33.22
CA VAL A 37 -58.92 -21.53 -31.76
C VAL A 37 -57.55 -21.03 -31.34
N THR A 38 -56.47 -21.60 -31.88
CA THR A 38 -55.10 -21.19 -31.57
C THR A 38 -54.80 -19.78 -32.05
N LYS A 39 -55.29 -19.40 -33.25
CA LYS A 39 -55.21 -18.02 -33.74
C LYS A 39 -56.00 -17.06 -32.87
N LEU A 40 -57.19 -17.44 -32.41
CA LEU A 40 -57.98 -16.63 -31.49
C LEU A 40 -57.22 -16.38 -30.18
N ILE A 41 -56.62 -17.42 -29.59
CA ILE A 41 -55.83 -17.32 -28.36
C ILE A 41 -54.56 -16.48 -28.58
N GLY A 42 -53.87 -16.66 -29.72
CA GLY A 42 -52.69 -15.87 -30.07
C GLY A 42 -52.99 -14.38 -30.34
N ASN A 43 -54.25 -14.05 -30.65
CA ASN A 43 -54.70 -12.68 -30.85
C ASN A 43 -55.17 -11.98 -29.57
N LEU A 44 -55.23 -12.70 -28.43
CA LEU A 44 -55.58 -12.09 -27.15
C LEU A 44 -54.53 -11.08 -26.74
N SER A 45 -55.00 -9.93 -26.23
CA SER A 45 -54.15 -8.82 -25.85
C SER A 45 -53.09 -9.23 -24.83
N GLU A 46 -53.40 -10.13 -23.87
CA GLU A 46 -52.45 -10.60 -22.88
C GLU A 46 -51.35 -11.48 -23.47
N ILE A 47 -51.68 -12.37 -24.43
CA ILE A 47 -50.69 -13.25 -25.07
C ILE A 47 -49.75 -12.43 -25.95
N GLN A 48 -50.27 -11.44 -26.68
CA GLN A 48 -49.45 -10.52 -27.46
C GLN A 48 -48.54 -9.67 -26.56
N GLN A 49 -49.06 -9.13 -25.44
CA GLN A 49 -48.25 -8.40 -24.47
C GLN A 49 -47.15 -9.28 -23.87
N MET A 50 -47.46 -10.54 -23.54
CA MET A 50 -46.47 -11.48 -23.01
C MET A 50 -45.37 -11.77 -24.04
N GLU A 51 -45.72 -11.93 -25.32
CA GLU A 51 -44.73 -12.14 -26.38
C GLU A 51 -43.86 -10.90 -26.62
N ILE A 52 -44.44 -9.69 -26.56
CA ILE A 52 -43.70 -8.42 -26.62
C ILE A 52 -42.71 -8.30 -25.45
N ILE A 53 -43.15 -8.59 -24.22
CA ILE A 53 -42.29 -8.56 -23.03
C ILE A 53 -41.17 -9.59 -23.17
N LYS A 54 -41.49 -10.81 -23.63
CA LYS A 54 -40.51 -11.87 -23.85
C LYS A 54 -39.46 -11.46 -24.88
N GLU A 55 -39.86 -10.86 -26.01
CA GLU A 55 -38.90 -10.42 -27.03
C GLU A 55 -38.06 -9.24 -26.54
N SER A 56 -38.66 -8.30 -25.81
CA SER A 56 -37.93 -7.22 -25.13
C SER A 56 -36.90 -7.75 -24.13
N LEU A 57 -37.26 -8.76 -23.33
CA LEU A 57 -36.33 -9.40 -22.39
C LEU A 57 -35.19 -10.12 -23.11
N LYS A 58 -35.46 -10.82 -24.22
CA LYS A 58 -34.40 -11.44 -25.02
C LYS A 58 -33.43 -10.41 -25.56
N GLU A 59 -33.94 -9.30 -26.10
CA GLU A 59 -33.09 -8.23 -26.62
C GLU A 59 -32.25 -7.61 -25.50
N ASN A 60 -32.84 -7.39 -24.32
CA ASN A 60 -32.12 -6.92 -23.14
C ASN A 60 -31.01 -7.90 -22.70
N ILE A 61 -31.31 -9.20 -22.61
CA ILE A 61 -30.33 -10.23 -22.27
C ILE A 61 -29.19 -10.24 -23.29
N LYS A 62 -29.51 -10.14 -24.58
CA LYS A 62 -28.53 -10.09 -25.65
C LYS A 62 -27.64 -8.86 -25.54
N CYS A 63 -28.22 -7.68 -25.34
CA CYS A 63 -27.46 -6.44 -25.11
C CYS A 63 -26.52 -6.56 -23.91
N LEU A 64 -27.00 -7.10 -22.79
CA LEU A 64 -26.16 -7.32 -21.59
C LEU A 64 -25.05 -8.33 -21.84
N ALA A 65 -25.33 -9.42 -22.56
CA ALA A 65 -24.33 -10.41 -22.93
C ALA A 65 -23.23 -9.80 -23.81
N LEU A 66 -23.61 -8.99 -24.80
CA LEU A 66 -22.65 -8.27 -25.65
C LEU A 66 -21.80 -7.29 -24.84
N GLN A 67 -22.43 -6.50 -23.96
CA GLN A 67 -21.68 -5.59 -23.07
C GLN A 67 -20.74 -6.34 -22.13
N ASN A 68 -21.11 -7.53 -21.66
CA ASN A 68 -20.23 -8.35 -20.82
C ASN A 68 -19.04 -8.89 -21.63
N LEU A 69 -19.27 -9.33 -22.87
CA LEU A 69 -18.21 -9.77 -23.77
C LEU A 69 -17.22 -8.63 -24.09
N ASP A 70 -17.72 -7.39 -24.26
CA ASP A 70 -16.86 -6.22 -24.51
C ASP A 70 -16.02 -5.83 -23.27
N LYS A 71 -16.52 -6.09 -22.06
CA LYS A 71 -15.84 -5.75 -20.81
C LYS A 71 -14.78 -6.77 -20.41
N GLU A 72 -14.96 -8.02 -20.78
CA GLU A 72 -14.00 -9.10 -20.48
C GLU A 72 -12.56 -8.79 -20.90
N PRO A 73 -12.27 -8.38 -22.16
CA PRO A 73 -10.89 -8.09 -22.56
C PRO A 73 -10.29 -6.89 -21.82
N ILE A 74 -11.11 -5.87 -21.50
CA ILE A 74 -10.68 -4.71 -20.73
C ILE A 74 -10.28 -5.14 -19.31
N LEU A 75 -11.10 -6.00 -18.69
CA LEU A 75 -10.85 -6.49 -17.33
C LEU A 75 -9.60 -7.37 -17.27
N ILE A 76 -9.37 -8.20 -18.29
CA ILE A 76 -8.17 -9.03 -18.40
C ILE A 76 -6.94 -8.14 -18.55
N HIS A 77 -6.97 -7.16 -19.46
CA HIS A 77 -5.86 -6.24 -19.68
C HIS A 77 -5.49 -5.43 -18.42
N GLU A 78 -6.48 -4.86 -17.74
CA GLU A 78 -6.23 -4.11 -16.50
C GLU A 78 -5.71 -5.01 -15.37
N LYS A 79 -6.16 -6.27 -15.30
CA LYS A 79 -5.60 -7.24 -14.34
C LYS A 79 -4.15 -7.57 -14.63
N GLU A 80 -3.78 -7.78 -15.89
CA GLU A 80 -2.40 -8.05 -16.31
C GLU A 80 -1.51 -6.85 -15.97
N LYS A 81 -1.94 -5.64 -16.33
CA LYS A 81 -1.23 -4.41 -16.00
C LYS A 81 -1.06 -4.19 -14.50
N LEU A 82 -2.08 -4.52 -13.71
CA LEU A 82 -2.00 -4.45 -12.25
C LEU A 82 -1.00 -5.46 -11.69
N ALA A 83 -0.96 -6.67 -12.24
CA ALA A 83 0.01 -7.69 -11.84
C ALA A 83 1.45 -7.25 -12.17
N GLU A 84 1.68 -6.70 -13.37
CA GLU A 84 2.98 -6.14 -13.76
C GLU A 84 3.44 -5.02 -12.83
N LEU A 85 2.55 -4.07 -12.51
CA LEU A 85 2.86 -2.98 -11.60
C LEU A 85 3.14 -3.47 -10.18
N TYR A 86 2.42 -4.50 -9.73
CA TYR A 86 2.66 -5.12 -8.43
C TYR A 86 4.03 -5.80 -8.37
N ASP A 87 4.43 -6.50 -9.44
CA ASP A 87 5.74 -7.13 -9.53
C ASP A 87 6.88 -6.08 -9.55
N GLU A 88 6.70 -4.98 -10.28
CA GLU A 88 7.65 -3.85 -10.28
C GLU A 88 7.76 -3.22 -8.88
N LEU A 89 6.63 -3.00 -8.21
CA LEU A 89 6.59 -2.48 -6.85
C LEU A 89 7.30 -3.43 -5.88
N SER A 90 7.07 -4.74 -6.00
CA SER A 90 7.72 -5.73 -5.14
C SER A 90 9.24 -5.71 -5.32
N LYS A 91 9.72 -5.69 -6.57
CA LYS A 91 11.16 -5.57 -6.86
C LYS A 91 11.76 -4.30 -6.27
N THR A 92 11.12 -3.16 -6.52
CA THR A 92 11.59 -1.86 -6.00
C THR A 92 11.61 -1.84 -4.47
N LYS A 93 10.62 -2.47 -3.83
CA LYS A 93 10.56 -2.59 -2.37
C LYS A 93 11.68 -3.47 -1.82
N ASP A 94 11.99 -4.57 -2.48
CA ASP A 94 13.07 -5.46 -2.08
C ASP A 94 14.45 -4.80 -2.29
N ASP A 95 14.64 -4.08 -3.39
CA ASP A 95 15.83 -3.25 -3.65
C ASP A 95 15.99 -2.17 -2.57
N TYR A 96 14.92 -1.45 -2.25
CA TYR A 96 14.92 -0.46 -1.18
C TYR A 96 15.31 -1.08 0.16
N LYS A 97 14.73 -2.23 0.53
CA LYS A 97 15.09 -2.93 1.77
C LYS A 97 16.54 -3.36 1.79
N SER A 98 17.07 -3.85 0.68
CA SER A 98 18.49 -4.23 0.57
C SER A 98 19.40 -3.00 0.78
N ILE A 99 19.07 -1.88 0.16
CA ILE A 99 19.82 -0.63 0.33
C ILE A 99 19.71 -0.14 1.77
N GLN A 100 18.52 -0.17 2.36
CA GLN A 100 18.30 0.21 3.75
C GLN A 100 19.13 -0.66 4.69
N GLN A 101 19.16 -1.98 4.49
CA GLN A 101 19.98 -2.89 5.29
C GLN A 101 21.47 -2.56 5.17
N GLN A 102 21.98 -2.34 3.96
CA GLN A 102 23.38 -1.93 3.77
C GLN A 102 23.70 -0.61 4.47
N TYR A 103 22.76 0.34 4.42
CA TYR A 103 22.89 1.61 5.11
C TYR A 103 22.86 1.46 6.64
N GLU A 104 21.98 0.62 7.17
CA GLU A 104 21.91 0.29 8.59
C GLU A 104 23.16 -0.46 9.08
N GLU A 105 23.72 -1.36 8.26
CA GLU A 105 24.99 -2.03 8.56
C GLU A 105 26.16 -1.02 8.61
N GLN A 106 26.26 -0.14 7.62
CA GLN A 106 27.27 0.93 7.60
C GLN A 106 27.13 1.91 8.76
N ILE A 107 25.90 2.33 9.10
CA ILE A 107 25.64 3.19 10.27
C ILE A 107 25.84 2.44 11.58
N GLY A 108 25.46 1.16 11.64
CA GLY A 108 25.59 0.33 12.83
C GLY A 108 27.05 0.19 13.28
N GLU A 109 27.98 0.11 12.33
CA GLU A 109 29.43 0.15 12.59
C GLU A 109 29.95 1.55 12.98
N THR A 110 29.21 2.62 12.66
CA THR A 110 29.65 4.02 12.82
C THR A 110 28.63 4.90 13.53
N ASN A 111 27.96 4.37 14.56
CA ASN A 111 27.09 5.20 15.40
C ASN A 111 27.93 6.34 16.03
N PRO A 112 27.63 7.62 15.76
CA PRO A 112 28.37 8.75 16.31
C PRO A 112 28.51 8.69 17.83
N GLU A 113 27.46 8.27 18.54
CA GLU A 113 27.49 8.12 20.00
C GLU A 113 28.49 7.04 20.44
N MET A 114 28.57 5.93 19.70
CA MET A 114 29.54 4.87 19.98
C MET A 114 30.98 5.36 19.73
N ILE A 115 31.21 6.12 18.65
CA ILE A 115 32.51 6.73 18.36
C ILE A 115 32.93 7.70 19.48
N TRP A 116 31.99 8.52 19.97
CA TRP A 116 32.22 9.42 21.09
C TRP A 116 32.60 8.66 22.36
N VAL A 117 31.84 7.62 22.73
CA VAL A 117 32.15 6.76 23.90
C VAL A 117 33.53 6.13 23.77
N LEU A 118 33.87 5.56 22.60
CA LEU A 118 35.18 4.97 22.36
C LEU A 118 36.31 5.98 22.54
N LEU A 119 36.12 7.20 22.04
CA LEU A 119 37.11 8.27 22.15
C LEU A 119 37.28 8.74 23.59
N GLN A 120 36.18 8.83 24.35
CA GLN A 120 36.18 9.17 25.76
C GLN A 120 36.87 8.08 26.61
N THR A 121 36.59 6.80 26.32
CA THR A 121 37.24 5.66 26.98
C THR A 121 38.75 5.67 26.70
N ALA A 122 39.17 5.81 25.44
CA ALA A 122 40.58 5.87 25.09
C ALA A 122 41.31 7.06 25.76
N ALA A 123 40.67 8.22 25.85
CA ALA A 123 41.22 9.37 26.58
C ALA A 123 41.40 9.05 28.08
N SER A 124 40.40 8.42 28.69
CA SER A 124 40.40 8.07 30.12
C SER A 124 41.42 6.98 30.46
N GLU A 125 41.57 5.98 29.59
CA GLU A 125 42.60 4.93 29.69
C GLU A 125 44.01 5.52 29.60
N LEU A 126 44.24 6.45 28.66
CA LEU A 126 45.53 7.09 28.52
C LEU A 126 45.83 8.05 29.67
N GLU A 127 44.85 8.82 30.15
CA GLU A 127 44.98 9.62 31.38
C GLU A 127 45.38 8.73 32.57
N ARG A 128 44.72 7.58 32.75
CA ARG A 128 45.07 6.61 33.80
C ARG A 128 46.48 6.04 33.61
N SER A 129 46.87 5.66 32.39
CA SER A 129 48.20 5.15 32.09
C SER A 129 49.29 6.19 32.38
N THR A 130 49.03 7.47 32.08
CA THR A 130 49.96 8.55 32.40
C THR A 130 50.08 8.78 33.91
N GLU A 131 48.98 8.64 34.66
CA GLU A 131 49.01 8.73 36.12
C GLU A 131 49.84 7.60 36.71
N GLN A 132 49.62 6.37 36.25
CA GLN A 132 50.42 5.22 36.66
C GLN A 132 51.91 5.40 36.33
N THR A 133 52.22 5.91 35.14
CA THR A 133 53.61 6.18 34.73
C THR A 133 54.26 7.23 35.63
N ALA A 134 53.50 8.24 36.09
CA ALA A 134 53.99 9.22 37.06
C ALA A 134 54.19 8.60 38.45
N GLU A 135 53.26 7.78 38.93
CA GLU A 135 53.40 7.06 40.21
C GLU A 135 54.63 6.14 40.21
N ASP A 136 54.82 5.35 39.14
CA ASP A 136 55.95 4.43 38.97
C ASP A 136 57.30 5.17 38.89
N PHE A 137 57.30 6.40 38.40
CA PHE A 137 58.49 7.24 38.36
C PHE A 137 58.97 7.66 39.76
N PHE A 138 58.08 7.77 40.75
CA PHE A 138 58.48 8.11 42.13
C PHE A 138 58.97 6.90 42.95
N ILE A 139 58.95 5.69 42.38
CA ILE A 139 59.38 4.47 43.08
C ILE A 139 60.88 4.22 42.85
N GLY A 140 61.68 4.29 43.92
CA GLY A 140 63.11 3.98 43.90
C GLY A 140 64.00 5.12 43.40
N GLU A 141 65.32 4.89 43.42
CA GLU A 141 66.29 5.82 42.83
C GLU A 141 66.28 5.70 41.30
N LYS A 142 66.34 6.83 40.60
CA LYS A 142 66.32 6.90 39.14
C LYS A 142 67.67 7.37 38.61
N THR A 143 68.09 6.79 37.50
CA THR A 143 69.22 7.26 36.70
C THR A 143 68.83 8.44 35.82
N GLU A 144 69.81 9.23 35.38
CA GLU A 144 69.59 10.38 34.49
C GLU A 144 68.95 9.97 33.14
N GLU A 145 69.27 8.77 32.65
CA GLU A 145 68.68 8.18 31.45
C GLU A 145 67.19 7.86 31.64
N GLU A 146 66.82 7.27 32.78
CA GLU A 146 65.41 6.97 33.12
C GLU A 146 64.57 8.23 33.31
N VAL A 147 65.16 9.32 33.83
CA VAL A 147 64.49 10.62 33.95
C VAL A 147 64.19 11.21 32.57
N THR A 148 65.16 11.17 31.66
CA THR A 148 65.01 11.70 30.30
C THR A 148 63.96 10.93 29.51
N GLU A 149 63.94 9.60 29.62
CA GLU A 149 62.95 8.76 28.93
C GLU A 149 61.55 8.91 29.53
N PHE A 150 61.44 9.06 30.86
CA PHE A 150 60.18 9.40 31.51
C PHE A 150 59.63 10.73 31.00
N GLU A 151 60.44 11.79 30.98
CA GLU A 151 60.03 13.12 30.52
C GLU A 151 59.48 13.05 29.09
N ARG A 152 60.22 12.38 28.19
CA ARG A 152 59.81 12.22 26.79
C ARG A 152 58.46 11.50 26.67
N ARG A 153 58.32 10.32 27.30
CA ARG A 153 57.10 9.50 27.21
C ARG A 153 55.90 10.16 27.89
N PHE A 154 56.10 10.70 29.09
CA PHE A 154 55.04 11.32 29.87
C PHE A 154 54.44 12.53 29.15
N ILE A 155 55.29 13.39 28.55
CA ILE A 155 54.82 14.54 27.76
C ILE A 155 54.06 14.07 26.52
N GLU A 156 54.57 13.08 25.80
CA GLU A 156 53.95 12.55 24.58
C GLU A 156 52.57 11.94 24.89
N ASP A 157 52.49 11.10 25.92
CA ASP A 157 51.26 10.42 26.31
C ASP A 157 50.23 11.39 26.92
N ARG A 158 50.65 12.35 27.76
CA ARG A 158 49.76 13.39 28.29
C ARG A 158 49.21 14.29 27.19
N LYS A 159 50.05 14.69 26.23
CA LYS A 159 49.60 15.46 25.06
C LYS A 159 48.53 14.69 24.30
N ARG A 160 48.77 13.40 24.02
CA ARG A 160 47.81 12.54 23.31
C ARG A 160 46.52 12.36 24.09
N ALA A 161 46.56 12.20 25.42
CA ALA A 161 45.38 12.11 26.27
C ALA A 161 44.51 13.37 26.18
N HIS A 162 45.13 14.55 26.28
CA HIS A 162 44.43 15.82 26.14
C HIS A 162 43.87 16.03 24.73
N GLU A 163 44.60 15.64 23.68
CA GLU A 163 44.10 15.70 22.30
C GLU A 163 42.85 14.83 22.10
N LEU A 164 42.84 13.61 22.62
CA LEU A 164 41.68 12.70 22.53
C LEU A 164 40.48 13.26 23.29
N LYS A 165 40.71 13.81 24.50
CA LYS A 165 39.66 14.47 25.30
C LYS A 165 39.03 15.65 24.58
N ILE A 166 39.86 16.55 24.05
CA ILE A 166 39.38 17.71 23.27
C ILE A 166 38.60 17.25 22.04
N LYS A 167 39.08 16.22 21.35
CA LYS A 167 38.35 15.65 20.21
C LYS A 167 37.02 15.06 20.64
N ALA A 168 36.92 14.37 21.77
CA ALA A 168 35.67 13.85 22.32
C ALA A 168 34.68 14.96 22.65
N ASP A 169 35.14 16.00 23.37
CA ASP A 169 34.32 17.15 23.75
C ASP A 169 33.79 17.89 22.51
N LYS A 170 34.66 18.12 21.52
CA LYS A 170 34.28 18.79 20.26
C LYS A 170 33.36 17.94 19.40
N PHE A 171 33.58 16.64 19.35
CA PHE A 171 32.69 15.73 18.65
C PHE A 171 31.28 15.74 19.28
N HIS A 172 31.20 15.73 20.61
CA HIS A 172 29.94 15.81 21.34
C HIS A 172 29.21 17.15 21.12
N GLU A 173 29.95 18.27 21.15
CA GLU A 173 29.41 19.60 20.87
C GLU A 173 28.78 19.68 19.46
N LEU A 174 29.48 19.16 18.45
CA LEU A 174 28.99 19.11 17.07
C LEU A 174 27.73 18.23 16.95
N MET A 175 27.69 17.10 17.64
CA MET A 175 26.56 16.18 17.61
C MET A 175 25.30 16.78 18.26
N GLN A 176 25.45 17.55 19.36
CA GLN A 176 24.35 18.29 19.96
C GLN A 176 23.85 19.42 19.03
N ALA A 177 24.77 20.14 18.38
CA ALA A 177 24.43 21.20 17.44
C ALA A 177 23.70 20.67 16.18
N SER A 178 24.08 19.51 15.66
CA SER A 178 23.41 18.86 14.52
C SER A 178 22.01 18.37 14.89
N GLN A 179 21.83 17.82 16.10
CA GLN A 179 20.51 17.44 16.58
C GLN A 179 19.60 18.66 16.70
N ALA A 180 20.07 19.74 17.33
CA ALA A 180 19.32 20.99 17.48
C ALA A 180 18.86 21.58 16.13
N THR A 181 19.69 21.52 15.09
CA THR A 181 19.33 21.99 13.74
C THR A 181 18.37 21.05 13.01
N SER A 182 18.46 19.74 13.21
CA SER A 182 17.53 18.76 12.62
C SER A 182 16.09 18.89 13.18
N PHE A 183 15.93 19.22 14.46
CA PHE A 183 14.63 19.52 15.08
C PHE A 183 13.96 20.80 14.55
N LEU A 184 14.76 21.76 14.07
CA LEU A 184 14.23 23.00 13.48
C LEU A 184 13.74 22.78 12.05
N ASN A 185 14.43 21.95 11.25
CA ASN A 185 14.04 21.66 9.87
C ASN A 185 12.82 20.74 9.76
N SER A 186 12.67 19.76 10.66
CA SER A 186 11.50 18.87 10.66
C SER A 186 10.18 19.58 11.00
N ASN A 187 10.24 20.76 11.63
CA ASN A 187 9.08 21.62 11.86
C ASN A 187 8.66 22.48 10.65
N GLN A 188 9.50 22.60 9.60
CA GLN A 188 9.13 23.38 8.40
C GLN A 188 8.27 22.59 7.40
N TYR A 189 8.30 21.25 7.43
CA TYR A 189 7.55 20.41 6.49
C TYR A 189 6.10 20.13 6.90
N ILE A 190 5.66 20.55 8.10
CA ILE A 190 4.29 20.31 8.58
C ILE A 190 3.28 21.37 8.08
N HIS A 191 3.74 22.50 7.51
CA HIS A 191 2.84 23.59 7.08
C HIS A 191 2.60 23.70 5.55
N GLY A 192 3.03 22.73 4.75
CA GLY A 192 3.05 22.86 3.28
C GLY A 192 1.98 22.12 2.46
N SER A 193 0.93 21.54 3.04
CA SER A 193 -0.10 20.84 2.25
C SER A 193 -1.52 21.14 2.74
N GLY A 194 -1.90 22.40 2.61
CA GLY A 194 -3.29 22.86 2.70
C GLY A 194 -3.78 23.24 1.31
N TYR A 195 -4.56 22.34 0.71
CA TYR A 195 -5.28 22.49 -0.55
C TYR A 195 -5.86 23.89 -0.79
N ARG A 196 -5.60 24.43 -1.98
CA ARG A 196 -6.56 25.22 -2.78
C ARG A 196 -6.34 24.95 -4.25
#